data_AF-A0A0R3S2U9-F1
#
_entry.id   AF-A0A0R3S2U9-F1
#
_cell.length_a   1.000
_cell.length_b   1.000
_cell.length_c   1.000
_cell.angle_alpha   90.00
_cell.angle_beta   90.00
_cell.angle_gamma   90.00
#
_symmetry.space_group_name_H-M   'P 1'
#
loop_
_entity.id
_entity.type
_entity.pdbx_description
1 polymer ?
#
loop_
_entity_poly.entity_id
_entity_poly.type
_entity_poly.pdbx_seq_one_letter_code
_entity_poly.pdbx_strand_id
1 'polypeptide(L)'
;LLTIFISLANGDYIEALIGQGAVDFLLSLLRIHSGTNVSYCRSIQIRTTQCLRTIANHGIGLKAIHEMDGYSVISKLMCDNSTPADAKNNLWWIIEQLEKKYQLESAV
;
A
#
# COMPACT_ATOMS: atom_id res chain seq x y z
N LEU A 1 -13.93 5.62 6.68
CA LEU A 1 -13.20 5.87 5.42
C LEU A 1 -12.50 4.62 4.89
N LEU A 2 -11.54 4.02 5.61
CA LEU A 2 -10.77 2.87 5.11
C LEU A 2 -11.62 1.66 4.68
N THR A 3 -12.74 1.39 5.37
CA THR A 3 -13.70 0.36 4.95
C THR A 3 -14.26 0.62 3.55
N ILE A 4 -14.53 1.87 3.17
CA ILE A 4 -15.04 2.24 1.85
C ILE A 4 -14.00 1.92 0.78
N PHE A 5 -12.74 2.28 1.00
CA PHE A 5 -11.66 1.96 0.06
C PHE A 5 -11.49 0.45 -0.13
N ILE A 6 -11.54 -0.33 0.95
CA ILE A 6 -11.47 -1.79 0.87
C ILE A 6 -12.66 -2.36 0.08
N SER A 7 -13.88 -1.90 0.37
CA SER A 7 -15.08 -2.36 -0.35
C SER A 7 -15.01 -2.03 -1.84
N LEU A 8 -14.56 -0.84 -2.20
CA LEU A 8 -14.39 -0.43 -3.61
C LEU A 8 -13.27 -1.21 -4.29
N ALA A 9 -12.15 -1.46 -3.61
CA ALA A 9 -11.04 -2.22 -4.15
C ALA A 9 -11.43 -3.68 -4.40
N ASN A 10 -12.18 -4.29 -3.48
CA ASN A 10 -12.71 -5.65 -3.63
C ASN A 10 -13.85 -5.75 -4.65
N GLY A 11 -14.47 -4.63 -5.01
CA GLY A 11 -15.48 -4.54 -6.07
C GLY A 11 -14.89 -4.13 -7.42
N ASP A 12 -13.57 -4.20 -7.58
CA ASP A 12 -12.83 -3.86 -8.80
C ASP A 12 -12.98 -2.40 -9.29
N TYR A 13 -13.38 -1.47 -8.41
CA TYR A 13 -13.47 -0.04 -8.70
C TYR A 13 -12.10 0.66 -8.65
N ILE A 14 -11.06 0.03 -9.21
CA ILE A 14 -9.66 0.45 -9.06
C ILE A 14 -9.39 1.79 -9.75
N GLU A 15 -9.90 2.01 -10.96
CA GLU A 15 -9.74 3.28 -11.67
C GLU A 15 -10.36 4.45 -10.92
N ALA A 16 -11.55 4.25 -10.35
CA ALA A 16 -12.22 5.26 -9.53
C ALA A 16 -11.41 5.58 -8.27
N LEU A 17 -10.86 4.56 -7.60
CA LEU A 17 -9.98 4.75 -6.45
C LEU A 17 -8.74 5.57 -6.80
N ILE A 18 -8.08 5.24 -7.91
CA ILE A 18 -6.90 5.98 -8.40
C ILE A 18 -7.29 7.42 -8.72
N GLY A 19 -8.37 7.64 -9.48
CA GLY A 19 -8.84 8.97 -9.89
C GLY A 19 -9.24 9.87 -8.70
N GLN A 20 -9.61 9.28 -7.56
CA GLN A 20 -9.93 9.99 -6.32
C GLN A 20 -8.72 10.16 -5.38
N GLY A 21 -7.50 9.80 -5.81
CA GLY A 21 -6.29 9.95 -5.01
C GLY A 21 -6.16 8.94 -3.86
N ALA A 22 -6.90 7.82 -3.91
CA ALA A 22 -6.89 6.85 -2.81
C ALA A 22 -5.51 6.24 -2.57
N VAL A 23 -4.70 6.05 -3.62
CA VAL A 23 -3.36 5.45 -3.51
C VAL A 23 -2.43 6.32 -2.64
N ASP A 24 -2.34 7.61 -2.93
CA ASP A 24 -1.53 8.55 -2.15
C ASP A 24 -2.00 8.63 -0.69
N PHE A 25 -3.33 8.73 -0.50
CA PHE A 25 -3.91 8.71 0.84
C PHE A 25 -3.56 7.43 1.61
N LEU A 26 -3.69 6.25 1.00
CA LEU A 26 -3.35 4.96 1.63
C LEU A 26 -1.85 4.86 1.95
N LEU A 27 -0.96 5.33 1.07
CA LEU A 27 0.48 5.40 1.34
C LEU A 27 0.80 6.35 2.51
N SER A 28 0.05 7.45 2.64
CA SER A 28 0.21 8.37 3.79
C SER A 28 -0.20 7.72 5.12
N LEU A 29 -1.26 6.89 5.11
CA LEU A 29 -1.76 6.18 6.30
C LEU A 29 -0.74 5.17 6.86
N LEU A 30 0.12 4.61 6.01
CA LEU A 30 1.19 3.71 6.44
C LEU A 30 2.17 4.36 7.42
N ARG A 31 2.29 5.69 7.39
CA ARG A 31 3.22 6.46 8.24
C ARG A 31 2.64 6.86 9.59
N ILE A 32 1.38 6.51 9.88
CA ILE A 32 0.75 6.84 11.16
C ILE A 32 1.31 5.94 12.26
N HIS A 33 2.02 6.57 13.20
CA HIS A 33 2.51 5.94 14.42
C HIS A 33 2.01 6.80 15.60
N SER A 34 1.30 6.20 16.56
CA SER A 34 0.84 6.87 17.78
C SER A 34 1.28 6.07 18.99
N GLY A 35 2.00 6.72 19.91
CA GLY A 35 2.39 6.13 21.19
C GLY A 35 1.22 5.92 22.16
N THR A 36 0.07 6.58 21.94
CA THR A 36 -1.11 6.51 22.80
C THR A 36 -2.16 5.50 22.35
N ASN A 37 -2.26 5.20 21.04
CA ASN A 37 -3.29 4.31 20.48
C ASN A 37 -2.67 3.23 19.56
N VAL A 38 -1.67 2.52 20.09
CA VAL A 38 -0.87 1.53 19.34
C VAL A 38 -1.74 0.44 18.68
N SER A 39 -2.76 -0.09 19.36
CA SER A 39 -3.61 -1.15 18.80
C SER A 39 -4.47 -0.66 17.62
N TYR A 40 -4.98 0.57 17.73
CA TYR A 40 -5.80 1.18 16.69
C TYR A 40 -4.96 1.53 15.45
N CYS A 41 -3.79 2.14 15.64
CA CYS A 41 -2.85 2.41 14.55
C CYS A 41 -2.38 1.12 13.86
N ARG A 42 -2.10 0.06 14.64
CA ARG A 42 -1.78 -1.27 14.11
C ARG A 42 -2.90 -1.82 13.22
N SER A 43 -4.16 -1.72 13.66
CA SER A 43 -5.31 -2.15 12.85
C SER A 43 -5.44 -1.34 11.55
N ILE A 44 -5.25 -0.02 11.61
CA ILE A 44 -5.24 0.85 10.43
C ILE A 44 -4.15 0.43 9.46
N GLN A 45 -2.91 0.24 9.93
CA GLN A 45 -1.80 -0.18 9.07
C GLN A 45 -2.10 -1.51 8.37
N ILE A 46 -2.53 -2.54 9.11
CA ILE A 46 -2.85 -3.85 8.54
C ILE A 46 -3.91 -3.71 7.44
N ARG A 47 -5.03 -3.04 7.74
CA ARG A 47 -6.12 -2.86 6.77
C ARG A 47 -5.72 -1.99 5.57
N THR A 48 -4.84 -1.02 5.78
CA THR A 48 -4.28 -0.17 4.71
C THR A 48 -3.43 -1.01 3.77
N THR A 49 -2.53 -1.84 4.30
CA THR A 49 -1.70 -2.72 3.48
C THR A 49 -2.51 -3.78 2.72
N GLN A 50 -3.60 -4.29 3.31
CA GLN A 50 -4.54 -5.17 2.61
C GLN A 50 -5.20 -4.46 1.42
N CYS A 51 -5.68 -3.23 1.63
CA CYS A 51 -6.28 -2.43 0.56
C CYS A 51 -5.28 -2.13 -0.56
N LEU A 52 -4.06 -1.71 -0.21
CA LEU A 52 -2.98 -1.47 -1.17
C LEU A 52 -2.61 -2.74 -1.95
N ARG A 53 -2.61 -3.91 -1.31
CA ARG A 53 -2.37 -5.18 -1.98
C ARG A 53 -3.46 -5.49 -3.01
N THR A 54 -4.73 -5.30 -2.68
CA THR A 54 -5.84 -5.48 -3.63
C THR A 54 -5.69 -4.55 -4.83
N ILE A 55 -5.32 -3.28 -4.59
CA ILE A 55 -5.05 -2.32 -5.66
C ILE A 55 -3.85 -2.76 -6.51
N ALA A 56 -2.74 -3.14 -5.88
CA ALA A 56 -1.52 -3.59 -6.54
C ALA A 56 -1.70 -4.88 -7.37
N ASN A 57 -2.69 -5.71 -7.05
CA ASN A 57 -3.04 -6.90 -7.84
C ASN A 57 -3.57 -6.56 -9.24
N HIS A 58 -3.93 -5.29 -9.47
CA HIS A 58 -4.33 -4.78 -10.77
C HIS A 58 -3.18 -4.01 -11.40
N GLY A 59 -2.91 -4.25 -12.70
CA GLY A 59 -1.78 -3.62 -13.40
C GLY A 59 -1.79 -2.09 -13.35
N ILE A 60 -2.97 -1.48 -13.44
CA ILE A 60 -3.17 -0.02 -13.28
C ILE A 60 -2.94 0.46 -11.85
N GLY A 61 -3.30 -0.35 -10.85
CA GLY A 61 -3.09 -0.03 -9.44
C GLY A 61 -1.62 -0.14 -9.04
N LEU A 62 -0.93 -1.16 -9.53
CA LEU A 62 0.52 -1.30 -9.36
C LEU A 62 1.27 -0.12 -9.99
N LYS A 63 0.85 0.31 -11.20
CA LYS A 63 1.38 1.50 -11.86
C LYS A 63 1.18 2.75 -11.01
N ALA A 64 -0.04 2.98 -10.50
CA ALA A 64 -0.32 4.12 -9.65
C ALA A 64 0.52 4.13 -8.36
N ILE A 65 0.75 2.96 -7.75
CA ILE A 65 1.65 2.84 -6.58
C ILE A 65 3.09 3.21 -6.96
N HIS A 66 3.58 2.77 -8.12
CA HIS A 66 4.90 3.16 -8.61
C HIS A 66 5.04 4.67 -8.83
N GLU A 67 4.08 5.27 -9.52
CA GLU A 67 4.06 6.71 -9.84
C GLU A 67 3.99 7.61 -8.60
N MET A 68 3.42 7.10 -7.49
CA MET A 68 3.31 7.81 -6.21
C MET A 68 4.50 7.54 -5.26
N ASP A 69 5.67 7.16 -5.80
CA ASP A 69 6.87 6.81 -5.03
C ASP A 69 6.64 5.67 -4.00
N GLY A 70 5.68 4.79 -4.27
CA GLY A 70 5.25 3.74 -3.35
C GLY A 70 6.38 2.79 -2.95
N TYR A 71 7.34 2.52 -3.85
CA TYR A 71 8.51 1.69 -3.55
C TYR A 71 9.33 2.25 -2.37
N SER A 72 9.71 3.53 -2.45
CA SER A 72 10.47 4.23 -1.40
C SER A 72 9.72 4.26 -0.07
N VAL A 73 8.41 4.53 -0.10
CA VAL A 73 7.57 4.55 1.11
C VAL A 73 7.51 3.17 1.76
N ILE A 74 7.26 2.13 0.97
CA ILE A 74 7.08 0.78 1.48
C ILE A 74 8.40 0.21 1.99
N SER A 75 9.51 0.42 1.28
CA SER A 75 10.84 -0.04 1.70
C SER A 75 11.26 0.56 3.05
N LYS A 76 10.98 1.84 3.29
CA LYS A 76 11.24 2.47 4.61
C LYS A 76 10.44 1.80 5.73
N LEU A 77 9.17 1.46 5.47
CA LEU A 77 8.31 0.82 6.48
C LEU A 77 8.71 -0.65 6.75
N MET A 78 9.27 -1.34 5.76
CA MET A 78 9.80 -2.71 5.93
C MET A 78 10.97 -2.76 6.92
N CYS A 79 11.80 -1.71 6.96
CA CYS A 79 12.89 -1.55 7.91
C CYS A 79 12.43 -1.20 9.34
N ASP A 80 11.16 -0.81 9.54
CA ASP A 80 10.62 -0.48 10.86
C ASP A 80 10.23 -1.78 11.61
N ASN A 81 10.79 -1.97 12.80
CA ASN A 81 10.54 -3.13 13.65
C ASN A 81 9.17 -3.09 14.34
N SER A 82 8.52 -1.93 14.41
CA SER A 82 7.19 -1.77 14.97
C SER A 82 6.07 -2.17 14.00
N THR A 83 6.38 -2.28 12.70
CA THR A 83 5.42 -2.68 11.67
C THR A 83 4.93 -4.12 11.91
N PRO A 84 3.62 -4.36 11.96
CA PRO A 84 3.05 -5.70 12.15
C PRO A 84 3.48 -6.69 11.07
N ALA A 85 3.69 -7.96 11.43
CA ALA A 85 4.10 -9.01 10.49
C ALA A 85 3.13 -9.15 9.30
N ASP A 86 1.82 -9.12 9.53
CA ASP A 86 0.81 -9.19 8.46
C ASP A 86 0.89 -8.01 7.50
N ALA A 87 1.21 -6.82 8.03
CA ALA A 87 1.45 -5.64 7.21
C ALA A 87 2.72 -5.83 6.36
N LYS A 88 3.82 -6.30 6.96
CA LYS A 88 5.06 -6.60 6.23
C LYS A 88 4.86 -7.63 5.12
N ASN A 89 4.06 -8.67 5.34
CA ASN A 89 3.78 -9.69 4.32
C ASN A 89 3.08 -9.10 3.08
N ASN A 90 2.12 -8.20 3.28
CA ASN A 90 1.45 -7.52 2.16
C ASN A 90 2.40 -6.56 1.44
N LEU A 91 3.18 -5.80 2.20
CA LEU A 91 4.13 -4.83 1.68
C LEU A 91 5.28 -5.48 0.89
N TRP A 92 5.82 -6.58 1.39
CA TRP A 92 6.84 -7.36 0.71
C TRP A 92 6.34 -7.86 -0.65
N TRP A 93 5.13 -8.42 -0.69
CA TRP A 93 4.54 -8.86 -1.96
C TRP A 93 4.40 -7.70 -2.96
N ILE A 94 3.98 -6.50 -2.51
CA ILE A 94 3.89 -5.31 -3.37
C ILE A 94 5.26 -4.91 -3.90
N ILE A 95 6.29 -4.89 -3.05
CA ILE A 95 7.69 -4.63 -3.46
C ILE A 95 8.11 -5.59 -4.56
N GLU A 96 7.89 -6.90 -4.39
CA GLU A 96 8.27 -7.88 -5.41
C GLU A 96 7.59 -7.60 -6.76
N GLN A 97 6.31 -7.19 -6.76
CA GLN A 97 5.62 -6.87 -8.00
C GLN A 97 6.18 -5.59 -8.66
N LEU A 98 6.49 -4.57 -7.86
CA LEU A 98 7.12 -3.34 -8.34
C LEU A 98 8.50 -3.61 -8.94
N GLU A 99 9.31 -4.45 -8.29
CA GLU A 99 10.64 -4.84 -8.76
C GLU A 99 10.56 -5.63 -10.06
N LYS A 100 9.70 -6.66 -10.09
CA LYS A 100 9.46 -7.50 -11.27
C LYS A 100 9.01 -6.69 -12.48
N LYS A 101 8.27 -5.60 -12.28
CA LYS A 101 7.73 -4.81 -13.39
C LYS A 101 8.59 -3.60 -13.76
N TYR A 102 8.95 -2.76 -12.79
CA TYR A 102 9.52 -1.44 -13.05
C TYR A 102 11.02 -1.34 -12.79
N GLN A 103 11.60 -2.21 -11.96
CA GLN A 103 13.06 -2.21 -11.78
C GLN A 103 13.79 -2.98 -12.88
N LEU A 104 13.15 -3.98 -13.50
CA LEU A 104 13.66 -4.58 -14.75
C LEU A 104 13.70 -3.56 -15.90
N GLU A 105 12.72 -2.64 -15.95
CA GLU A 105 12.65 -1.60 -16.99
C GLU A 105 13.66 -0.45 -16.78
N SER A 106 14.15 -0.24 -15.54
CA SER A 106 15.12 0.82 -15.23
C SER A 106 16.59 0.42 -15.43
N ALA A 107 16.86 -0.84 -15.83
CA ALA A 107 18.21 -1.38 -16.05
C ALA A 107 18.65 -1.38 -17.54
N VAL A 108 17.96 -0.63 -18.41
CA VAL A 108 18.23 -0.54 -19.86
C VAL A 108 18.51 0.88 -20.30
#